data_AF-A0A1B6FZ57-F1
#
_entry.id   AF-A0A1B6FZ57-F1
#
_cell.length_a   1.000
_cell.length_b   1.000
_cell.length_c   1.000
_cell.angle_alpha   90.00
_cell.angle_beta   90.00
_cell.angle_gamma   90.00
#
_symmetry.space_group_name_H-M   'P 1'
#
loop_
_entity.id
_entity.type
_entity.pdbx_description
1 polymer ?
#
loop_
_entity_poly.entity_id
_entity_poly.type
_entity_poly.pdbx_seq_one_letter_code
_entity_poly.pdbx_strand_id
1 'polypeptide(L)'
;TELLYRLGFRLNIFLPHRCIEEFMSQLREQGKLQKPERLYYPINRFLASMWFTDICLLYSPTLIALAAVMQGVSRCRENIDHFVNHTLLGYLPENNKRDVLLIVRDIRSTVIKSSGPPTLEEITELEKRLAICRNPLNNPASNVFKQRMMEGCAMESNGN
;
A
#
# COMPACT_ATOMS: atom_id res chain seq x y z
N THR A 1 -2.68 -1.40 23.91
CA THR A 1 -4.06 -0.92 23.61
C THR A 1 -4.08 0.40 22.85
N GLU A 2 -3.17 1.36 23.12
CA GLU A 2 -3.08 2.66 22.42
C GLU A 2 -3.09 2.59 20.88
N LEU A 3 -2.35 1.65 20.28
CA LEU A 3 -2.34 1.47 18.83
C LEU A 3 -3.74 1.13 18.27
N LEU A 4 -4.49 0.26 18.96
CA LEU A 4 -5.83 -0.15 18.53
C LEU A 4 -6.81 1.03 18.55
N TYR A 5 -6.71 1.88 19.58
CA TYR A 5 -7.48 3.12 19.67
C TYR A 5 -7.15 4.08 18.52
N ARG A 6 -5.87 4.27 18.19
CA ARG A 6 -5.46 5.15 17.09
C ARG A 6 -5.90 4.64 15.72
N LEU A 7 -5.98 3.33 15.54
CA LEU A 7 -6.55 2.71 14.35
C LEU A 7 -8.09 2.72 14.33
N GLY A 8 -8.73 3.23 15.38
CA GLY A 8 -10.19 3.22 15.52
C GLY A 8 -10.77 1.80 15.53
N PHE A 9 -10.00 0.82 16.00
CA PHE A 9 -10.33 -0.62 15.96
C PHE A 9 -10.61 -1.18 14.55
N ARG A 10 -10.16 -0.48 13.49
CA ARG A 10 -10.26 -0.94 12.11
C ARG A 10 -9.05 -1.80 11.77
N LEU A 11 -9.13 -3.09 12.09
CA LEU A 11 -8.05 -4.05 11.86
C LEU A 11 -8.12 -4.74 10.50
N ASN A 12 -9.24 -4.56 9.79
CA ASN A 12 -9.44 -5.10 8.46
C ASN A 12 -8.72 -4.22 7.43
N ILE A 13 -7.55 -4.69 6.99
CA ILE A 13 -6.74 -4.04 5.96
C ILE A 13 -6.88 -4.88 4.67
N PHE A 14 -7.42 -4.26 3.63
CA PHE A 14 -7.54 -4.90 2.33
C PHE A 14 -6.32 -4.54 1.48
N LEU A 15 -5.57 -5.56 1.04
CA LEU A 15 -4.36 -5.41 0.23
C LEU A 15 -4.60 -5.85 -1.22
N PRO A 16 -3.84 -5.32 -2.20
CA PRO A 16 -4.09 -5.57 -3.62
C PRO A 16 -3.78 -7.01 -4.07
N HIS A 17 -3.06 -7.81 -3.28
CA HIS A 17 -2.59 -9.15 -3.66
C HIS A 17 -3.70 -10.08 -4.16
N ARG A 18 -4.83 -10.12 -3.46
CA ARG A 18 -5.96 -10.96 -3.87
C ARG A 18 -6.53 -10.53 -5.22
N CYS A 19 -6.74 -9.23 -5.42
CA CYS A 19 -7.24 -8.69 -6.69
C CYS A 19 -6.26 -8.93 -7.84
N ILE A 20 -4.95 -8.91 -7.56
CA ILE A 20 -3.93 -9.25 -8.56
C ILE A 20 -4.08 -10.70 -9.01
N GLU A 21 -4.23 -11.66 -8.10
CA GLU A 21 -4.42 -13.06 -8.49
C GLU A 21 -5.69 -13.27 -9.31
N GLU A 22 -6.76 -12.55 -8.95
CA GLU A 22 -8.01 -12.56 -9.72
C GLU A 22 -7.79 -12.02 -11.15
N PHE A 23 -7.10 -10.89 -11.30
CA PHE A 23 -6.74 -10.36 -12.63
C PHE A 23 -5.82 -11.29 -13.41
N MET A 24 -4.81 -11.88 -12.75
CA MET A 24 -3.89 -12.82 -13.39
C MET A 24 -4.63 -14.06 -13.90
N SER A 25 -5.65 -14.54 -13.17
CA SER A 25 -6.50 -15.63 -13.63
C SER A 25 -7.31 -15.26 -14.86
N GLN A 26 -7.97 -14.11 -14.85
CA GLN A 26 -8.73 -13.62 -16.01
C GLN A 26 -7.82 -13.40 -17.22
N LEU A 27 -6.59 -12.91 -17.03
CA LEU A 27 -5.62 -12.74 -18.11
C LEU A 27 -5.15 -14.07 -18.70
N ARG A 28 -5.00 -15.13 -17.90
CA ARG A 28 -4.72 -16.48 -18.40
C ARG A 28 -5.84 -17.00 -19.29
N GLU A 29 -7.09 -16.75 -18.92
CA GLU A 29 -8.25 -17.26 -19.64
C GLU A 29 -8.60 -16.42 -20.88
N GLN A 30 -8.48 -15.09 -20.80
CA GLN A 30 -9.07 -14.16 -21.76
C GLN A 30 -8.07 -13.13 -22.31
N GLY A 31 -6.90 -12.96 -21.68
CA GLY A 31 -5.94 -11.90 -21.98
C GLY A 31 -5.10 -12.10 -23.25
N LYS A 32 -5.16 -13.29 -23.88
CA LYS A 32 -4.39 -13.64 -25.10
C LYS A 32 -2.87 -13.37 -24.98
N LEU A 33 -2.33 -13.48 -23.77
CA LEU A 33 -0.90 -13.31 -23.51
C LEU A 33 -0.16 -14.63 -23.69
N GLN A 34 1.08 -14.60 -24.19
CA GLN A 34 1.84 -15.83 -24.43
C GLN A 34 2.28 -16.52 -23.13
N LYS A 35 2.76 -15.74 -22.15
CA LYS A 35 3.23 -16.25 -20.85
C LYS A 35 2.88 -15.26 -19.73
N PRO A 36 1.62 -15.29 -19.24
CA PRO A 36 1.14 -14.39 -18.19
C PRO A 36 2.03 -14.39 -16.94
N GLU A 37 2.69 -15.51 -16.63
CA GLU A 37 3.52 -15.66 -15.43
C GLU A 37 4.70 -14.69 -15.39
N ARG A 38 5.15 -14.20 -16.55
CA ARG A 38 6.22 -13.21 -16.66
C ARG A 38 5.84 -11.87 -16.03
N LEU A 39 4.55 -11.60 -15.88
CA LEU A 39 4.04 -10.36 -15.28
C LEU A 39 4.27 -10.32 -13.76
N TYR A 40 4.38 -11.46 -13.07
CA TYR A 40 4.53 -11.49 -11.61
C TYR A 40 5.79 -10.75 -11.13
N TYR A 41 6.91 -10.86 -11.85
CA TYR A 41 8.14 -10.15 -11.50
C TYR A 41 7.99 -8.62 -11.51
N PRO A 42 7.59 -7.96 -12.62
CA PRO A 42 7.39 -6.53 -12.63
C PRO A 42 6.22 -6.06 -11.74
N ILE A 43 5.18 -6.86 -11.55
CA ILE A 43 4.09 -6.58 -10.60
C ILE A 43 4.64 -6.52 -9.17
N ASN A 44 5.38 -7.54 -8.73
CA ASN A 44 5.96 -7.57 -7.38
C ASN A 44 6.94 -6.42 -7.15
N ARG A 45 7.73 -6.07 -8.18
CA ARG A 45 8.60 -4.88 -8.12
C ARG A 45 7.80 -3.59 -7.95
N PHE A 46 6.67 -3.45 -8.65
CA PHE A 46 5.78 -2.30 -8.49
C PHE A 46 5.19 -2.23 -7.07
N LEU A 47 4.72 -3.36 -6.54
CA LEU A 47 4.20 -3.44 -5.17
C LEU A 47 5.26 -3.12 -4.11
N ALA A 48 6.51 -3.51 -4.34
CA ALA A 48 7.61 -3.13 -3.45
C ALA A 48 7.82 -1.61 -3.42
N SER A 49 7.75 -0.94 -4.57
CA SER A 49 7.84 0.53 -4.65
C SER A 49 6.63 1.24 -4.05
N MET A 50 5.44 0.65 -4.15
CA MET A 50 4.21 1.22 -3.60
C MET A 50 4.30 1.53 -2.11
N TRP A 51 5.02 0.71 -1.33
CA TRP A 51 5.15 0.91 0.12
C TRP A 51 5.88 2.20 0.52
N PHE A 52 6.56 2.86 -0.42
CA PHE A 52 7.19 4.17 -0.20
C PHE A 52 6.26 5.33 -0.59
N THR A 53 4.95 5.09 -0.68
CA THR A 53 3.94 6.08 -1.07
C THR A 53 2.66 5.91 -0.27
N ASP A 54 1.80 6.93 -0.29
CA ASP A 54 0.52 6.93 0.40
C ASP A 54 -0.63 6.26 -0.39
N ILE A 55 -0.35 5.61 -1.53
CA ILE A 55 -1.43 5.16 -2.43
C ILE A 55 -2.39 4.15 -1.78
N CYS A 56 -1.92 3.35 -0.81
CA CYS A 56 -2.75 2.40 -0.06
C CYS A 56 -3.79 3.10 0.83
N LEU A 57 -3.58 4.37 1.16
CA LEU A 57 -4.50 5.19 1.94
C LEU A 57 -5.46 5.99 1.04
N LEU A 58 -5.05 6.25 -0.20
CA LEU A 58 -5.76 7.12 -1.14
C LEU A 58 -6.69 6.36 -2.10
N TYR A 59 -6.35 5.12 -2.45
CA TYR A 59 -7.02 4.38 -3.52
C TYR A 59 -7.47 3.00 -3.11
N SER A 60 -8.49 2.47 -3.80
CA SER A 60 -8.98 1.12 -3.51
C SER A 60 -7.97 0.04 -3.94
N PRO A 61 -7.89 -1.10 -3.23
CA PRO A 61 -6.97 -2.18 -3.56
C PRO A 61 -7.15 -2.72 -4.99
N THR A 62 -8.37 -2.71 -5.52
CA THR A 62 -8.67 -3.14 -6.90
C THR A 62 -8.05 -2.21 -7.94
N LEU A 63 -8.11 -0.89 -7.72
CA LEU A 63 -7.49 0.09 -8.62
C LEU A 63 -5.96 0.02 -8.56
N ILE A 64 -5.41 -0.20 -7.37
CA ILE A 64 -3.97 -0.42 -7.16
C ILE A 64 -3.53 -1.71 -7.88
N ALA A 65 -4.30 -2.80 -7.75
CA ALA A 65 -4.03 -4.05 -8.44
C ALA A 65 -4.04 -3.88 -9.96
N LEU A 66 -5.03 -3.17 -10.51
CA LEU A 66 -5.11 -2.88 -11.94
C LEU A 66 -3.90 -2.05 -12.42
N ALA A 67 -3.50 -1.04 -11.65
CA ALA A 67 -2.29 -0.27 -11.89
C ALA A 67 -1.03 -1.13 -11.92
N ALA A 68 -0.88 -2.05 -10.97
CA ALA A 68 0.25 -2.97 -10.90
C ALA A 68 0.29 -3.91 -12.11
N VAL A 69 -0.84 -4.53 -12.48
CA VAL A 69 -0.96 -5.43 -13.63
C VAL A 69 -0.67 -4.69 -14.93
N MET A 70 -1.28 -3.53 -15.16
CA MET A 70 -1.02 -2.70 -16.35
C MET A 70 0.44 -2.27 -16.44
N GLN A 71 1.07 -1.99 -15.29
CA GLN A 71 2.50 -1.69 -15.25
C GLN A 71 3.36 -2.92 -15.59
N GLY A 72 2.97 -4.11 -15.10
CA GLY A 72 3.61 -5.37 -15.46
C GLY A 72 3.56 -5.64 -16.96
N VAL A 73 2.38 -5.52 -17.56
CA VAL A 73 2.15 -5.69 -19.00
C VAL A 73 3.00 -4.73 -19.82
N SER A 74 3.01 -3.45 -19.41
CA SER A 74 3.84 -2.42 -20.05
C SER A 74 5.34 -2.75 -19.98
N ARG A 75 5.84 -3.29 -18.87
CA ARG A 75 7.23 -3.72 -18.72
C ARG A 75 7.58 -4.95 -19.57
N CYS A 76 6.63 -5.86 -19.76
CA CYS A 76 6.78 -7.03 -20.62
C CYS A 76 6.56 -6.73 -22.10
N ARG A 77 6.21 -5.48 -22.47
CA ARG A 77 5.87 -5.06 -23.84
C ARG A 77 4.70 -5.85 -24.45
N GLU A 78 3.78 -6.26 -23.60
CA GLU A 78 2.53 -6.89 -24.00
C GLU A 78 1.40 -5.85 -24.05
N ASN A 79 0.23 -6.20 -24.58
CA ASN A 79 -0.93 -5.31 -24.66
C ASN A 79 -2.18 -6.05 -24.15
N ILE A 80 -2.88 -5.42 -23.20
CA ILE A 80 -4.15 -5.92 -22.63
C ILE A 80 -5.30 -4.92 -22.81
N ASP A 81 -5.15 -3.92 -23.68
CA ASP A 81 -6.11 -2.82 -23.84
C ASP A 81 -7.50 -3.33 -24.23
N HIS A 82 -7.57 -4.34 -25.09
CA HIS A 82 -8.84 -4.97 -25.46
C HIS A 82 -9.51 -5.59 -24.23
N PHE A 83 -8.76 -6.36 -23.43
CA PHE A 83 -9.26 -6.97 -22.20
C PHE A 83 -9.75 -5.90 -21.21
N VAL A 84 -8.98 -4.83 -21.00
CA VAL A 84 -9.34 -3.77 -20.06
C VAL A 84 -10.61 -3.02 -20.52
N ASN A 85 -10.64 -2.56 -21.77
CA ASN A 85 -11.73 -1.69 -22.24
C ASN A 85 -13.04 -2.44 -22.54
N HIS A 86 -12.95 -3.69 -23.00
CA HIS A 86 -14.13 -4.45 -23.45
C HIS A 86 -14.55 -5.56 -22.49
N THR A 87 -13.62 -6.22 -21.80
CA THR A 87 -13.97 -7.28 -20.84
C THR A 87 -14.15 -6.70 -19.43
N LEU A 88 -13.09 -6.07 -18.90
CA LEU A 88 -13.07 -5.65 -17.51
C LEU A 88 -13.94 -4.42 -17.24
N LEU A 89 -13.87 -3.41 -18.12
CA LEU A 89 -14.62 -2.17 -17.97
C LEU A 89 -15.80 -2.08 -18.95
N GLY A 90 -16.05 -3.12 -19.76
CA GLY A 90 -17.01 -3.08 -20.87
C GLY A 90 -18.43 -2.66 -20.49
N TYR A 91 -18.84 -2.96 -19.25
CA TYR A 91 -20.16 -2.61 -18.72
C TYR A 91 -20.29 -1.15 -18.26
N LEU A 92 -19.18 -0.41 -18.17
CA LEU A 92 -19.18 0.98 -17.72
C LEU A 92 -19.46 1.95 -18.88
N PRO A 93 -20.11 3.09 -18.62
CA PRO A 93 -20.15 4.21 -19.56
C PRO A 93 -18.74 4.71 -19.90
N GLU A 94 -18.55 5.23 -21.13
CA GLU A 94 -17.23 5.67 -21.61
C GLU A 94 -16.57 6.75 -20.73
N ASN A 95 -17.36 7.67 -20.15
CA ASN A 95 -16.81 8.68 -19.25
C ASN A 95 -16.22 8.04 -17.99
N ASN A 96 -16.94 7.10 -17.36
CA ASN A 96 -16.47 6.39 -16.18
C ASN A 96 -15.24 5.52 -16.49
N LYS A 97 -15.17 4.91 -17.68
CA LYS A 97 -13.97 4.18 -18.12
C LYS A 97 -12.76 5.11 -18.12
N ARG A 98 -12.90 6.31 -18.71
CA ARG A 98 -11.83 7.31 -18.77
C ARG A 98 -11.38 7.72 -17.37
N ASP A 99 -12.32 8.00 -16.47
CA ASP A 99 -12.00 8.39 -15.10
C ASP A 99 -11.22 7.31 -14.36
N VAL A 100 -11.65 6.04 -14.47
CA VAL A 100 -10.93 4.90 -13.90
C VAL A 100 -9.51 4.79 -14.47
N LEU A 101 -9.36 4.91 -15.79
CA LEU A 101 -8.05 4.82 -16.44
C LEU A 101 -7.13 5.99 -16.06
N LEU A 102 -7.69 7.19 -15.84
CA LEU A 102 -6.94 8.35 -15.34
C LEU A 102 -6.43 8.11 -13.92
N ILE A 103 -7.28 7.59 -13.03
CA ILE A 103 -6.88 7.22 -11.65
C ILE A 103 -5.78 6.16 -11.68
N VAL A 104 -5.96 5.10 -12.48
CA VAL A 104 -4.94 4.04 -12.62
C VAL A 104 -3.62 4.59 -13.16
N ARG A 105 -3.67 5.55 -14.09
CA ARG A 105 -2.46 6.22 -14.60
C ARG A 105 -1.78 7.06 -13.53
N ASP A 106 -2.56 7.75 -12.69
CA ASP A 106 -2.04 8.53 -11.58
C ASP A 106 -1.34 7.64 -10.55
N ILE A 107 -2.00 6.56 -10.10
CA ILE A 107 -1.42 5.55 -9.20
C ILE A 107 -0.08 5.06 -9.75
N ARG A 108 -0.05 4.65 -11.03
CA ARG A 108 1.19 4.18 -11.66
C ARG A 108 2.28 5.24 -11.65
N SER A 109 1.93 6.47 -12.01
CA SER A 109 2.88 7.59 -12.08
C SER A 109 3.47 7.89 -10.71
N THR A 110 2.66 7.89 -9.67
CA THR A 110 3.07 8.15 -8.28
C THR A 110 4.03 7.07 -7.77
N VAL A 111 3.70 5.79 -7.97
CA VAL A 111 4.56 4.67 -7.54
C VAL A 111 5.87 4.61 -8.32
N ILE A 112 5.87 4.90 -9.61
CA ILE A 112 7.10 4.89 -10.42
C ILE A 112 8.04 6.04 -10.03
N LYS A 113 7.47 7.18 -9.61
CA LYS A 113 8.21 8.36 -9.17
C LYS A 113 8.61 8.32 -7.70
N SER A 114 8.16 7.31 -6.94
CA SER A 114 8.47 7.22 -5.51
C SER A 114 9.98 7.22 -5.32
N SER A 115 10.50 8.16 -4.53
CA SER A 115 11.84 8.01 -3.97
C SER A 115 11.85 6.70 -3.18
N GLY A 116 12.88 5.88 -3.37
CA GLY A 116 13.04 4.65 -2.62
C GLY A 116 13.24 4.91 -1.13
N PRO A 117 13.78 3.95 -0.38
CA PRO A 117 14.10 4.19 1.02
C PRO A 117 15.05 5.40 1.17
N PRO A 118 14.92 6.19 2.24
CA PRO A 118 15.83 7.29 2.52
C PRO A 118 17.26 6.78 2.70
N THR A 119 18.23 7.65 2.43
CA THR A 119 19.66 7.35 2.60
C THR A 119 20.03 7.22 4.07
N LEU A 120 21.15 6.54 4.35
CA LEU A 120 21.66 6.40 5.72
C LEU A 120 21.96 7.75 6.35
N GLU A 121 22.49 8.70 5.58
CA GLU A 121 22.79 10.05 6.05
C GLU A 121 21.51 10.77 6.49
N GLU A 122 20.46 10.76 5.66
CA GLU A 122 19.15 11.33 6.00
C GLU A 122 18.55 10.67 7.25
N ILE A 123 18.66 9.34 7.38
CA ILE A 123 18.18 8.61 8.55
C ILE A 123 18.93 9.08 9.80
N THR A 124 20.26 9.12 9.77
CA THR A 124 21.06 9.50 10.96
C THR A 124 20.80 10.94 11.41
N GLU A 125 20.58 11.87 10.47
CA GLU A 125 20.24 13.25 10.81
C GLU A 125 18.84 13.36 11.41
N LEU A 126 17.86 12.65 10.85
CA LEU A 126 16.51 12.59 11.40
C LEU A 126 16.49 11.96 12.80
N GLU A 127 17.29 10.92 13.04
CA GLU A 127 17.41 10.28 14.35
C GLU A 127 17.98 11.21 15.42
N LYS A 128 19.01 12.00 15.08
CA LYS A 128 19.56 13.02 15.99
C LYS A 128 18.52 14.06 16.39
N ARG A 129 17.74 14.55 15.42
CA ARG A 129 16.67 15.52 15.67
C ARG A 129 15.54 14.89 16.50
N LEU A 130 15.17 13.65 16.20
CA LEU A 130 14.14 12.90 16.93
C LEU A 130 14.54 12.67 18.39
N ALA A 131 15.82 12.42 18.68
CA ALA A 131 16.32 12.24 20.04
C ALA A 131 16.05 13.46 20.94
N ILE A 132 16.01 14.66 20.36
CA ILE A 132 15.79 15.93 21.08
C ILE A 132 14.29 16.17 21.33
N CYS A 133 13.41 15.83 20.38
CA CYS A 133 11.99 16.17 20.44
C CYS A 133 11.06 15.01 20.83
N ARG A 134 11.61 13.82 21.14
CA ARG A 134 10.81 12.64 21.49
C ARG A 134 9.99 12.88 22.76
N ASN A 135 8.68 12.63 22.68
CA ASN A 135 7.79 12.77 23.83
C ASN A 135 8.17 11.76 24.94
N PRO A 136 8.61 12.22 26.14
CA PRO A 136 9.04 11.34 27.22
C PRO A 136 7.88 10.55 27.86
N LEU A 137 6.63 11.00 27.69
CA LEU A 137 5.44 10.32 28.20
C LEU A 137 5.05 9.09 27.39
N ASN A 138 5.49 9.01 26.12
CA ASN A 138 5.24 7.89 25.21
C ASN A 138 6.51 7.11 24.89
N ASN A 139 7.61 7.37 25.62
CA ASN A 139 8.89 6.69 25.42
C ASN A 139 9.06 5.56 26.44
N PRO A 140 9.05 4.27 26.03
CA PRO A 140 9.19 3.14 26.94
C PRO A 140 10.48 3.14 27.77
N ALA A 141 11.53 3.79 27.26
CA ALA A 141 12.81 3.92 27.96
C ALA A 141 12.83 5.04 29.01
N SER A 142 11.84 5.95 29.00
CA SER A 142 11.74 7.08 29.93
C SER A 142 11.30 6.62 31.32
N ASN A 143 11.92 7.18 32.36
CA ASN A 143 11.49 6.94 33.75
C ASN A 143 10.05 7.40 33.99
N VAL A 144 9.61 8.47 33.31
CA VAL A 144 8.24 9.00 33.43
C VAL A 144 7.21 8.01 32.89
N PHE A 145 7.52 7.31 31.78
CA PHE A 145 6.66 6.26 31.23
C PHE A 145 6.58 5.05 32.17
N LYS A 146 7.74 4.61 32.71
CA LYS A 146 7.81 3.47 33.63
C LYS A 146 7.03 3.75 34.91
N GLN A 147 7.15 4.96 35.46
CA GLN A 147 6.41 5.37 36.65
C GLN A 147 4.90 5.36 36.41
N ARG A 148 4.42 5.92 35.30
CA ARG A 148 3.00 5.91 34.93
C ARG A 148 2.45 4.50 34.75
N MET A 149 3.24 3.58 34.19
CA MET A 149 2.84 2.18 34.04
C MET A 149 2.74 1.46 35.38
N MET A 150 3.69 1.69 36.30
CA MET A 150 3.65 1.13 37.65
C MET A 150 2.46 1.66 38.46
N GLU A 151 2.18 2.96 38.37
CA GLU A 151 1.01 3.59 39.00
C GLU A 151 -0.30 3.05 38.42
N GLY A 152 -0.39 2.83 37.10
CA GLY A 152 -1.56 2.21 36.46
C GLY A 152 -1.81 0.77 36.93
N CYS A 153 -0.76 -0.05 37.01
CA CYS A 153 -0.87 -1.44 37.49
C CYS A 153 -1.18 -1.53 39.00
N ALA A 154 -0.70 -0.59 39.81
CA ALA A 154 -1.02 -0.52 41.24
C ALA A 154 -2.49 -0.15 41.51
N MET A 155 -3.10 0.65 40.63
CA MET A 155 -4.51 1.04 40.74
C MET A 155 -5.46 -0.11 40.36
N GLU A 156 -5.08 -0.96 39.40
CA GLU A 156 -5.87 -2.16 39.02
C GLU A 156 -5.82 -3.27 40.08
N SER A 157 -4.79 -3.32 40.92
CA SER A 157 -4.62 -4.33 41.97
C SER A 157 -5.25 -3.96 43.31
N ASN A 158 -5.51 -2.67 43.56
CA ASN A 158 -6.23 -2.18 44.74
C ASN A 158 -7.76 -2.00 44.51
N GLY A 159 -8.24 -2.33 43.30
CA GLY A 159 -9.65 -2.18 42.90
C GLY A 159 -10.50 -3.46 42.93
N ASN A 160 -10.05 -4.51 43.63
CA ASN A 160 -10.78 -5.77 43.84
C ASN A 160 -11.17 -5.95 45.31
#